data_AF-A0A9E5RDV3-F1
#
_entry.id   AF-A0A9E5RDV3-F1
#
_cell.length_a   1.000
_cell.length_b   1.000
_cell.length_c   1.000
_cell.angle_alpha   90.00
_cell.angle_beta   90.00
_cell.angle_gamma   90.00
#
_symmetry.space_group_name_H-M   'P 1'
#
loop_
_entity.id
_entity.type
_entity.pdbx_description
1 polymer ?
#
loop_
_entity_poly.entity_id
_entity_poly.type
_entity_poly.pdbx_seq_one_letter_code
_entity_poly.pdbx_strand_id
1 'polypeptide(L)' 'KGIPVAYVLFEGEQHGFRKAENIKRSLDTELYFYSRVFGFELADTVEPVEIANLPQ' A
#
# COMPACT_ATOMS: atom_id res chain seq x y z
N LYS A 1 17.72 -8.58 -5.80
CA LYS A 1 17.11 -7.80 -6.90
C LYS A 1 16.50 -6.55 -6.25
N GLY A 2 16.99 -5.35 -6.54
CA GLY A 2 16.51 -4.09 -5.94
C GLY A 2 15.16 -3.67 -6.51
N ILE A 3 14.15 -4.53 -6.40
CA ILE A 3 12.81 -4.30 -6.93
C ILE A 3 11.96 -3.69 -5.81
N PRO A 4 11.25 -2.58 -6.07
CA PRO A 4 10.32 -1.99 -5.12
C PRO A 4 9.30 -3.00 -4.63
N VAL A 5 9.18 -3.15 -3.31
CA VAL A 5 8.27 -4.12 -2.69
C VAL A 5 7.76 -3.60 -1.36
N ALA A 6 6.48 -3.81 -1.10
CA ALA A 6 5.84 -3.57 0.18
C ALA A 6 5.15 -4.85 0.66
N TYR A 7 5.22 -5.11 1.96
CA TYR A 7 4.53 -6.23 2.60
C TYR A 7 3.69 -5.69 3.76
N VAL A 8 2.38 -5.92 3.71
CA VAL A 8 1.44 -5.42 4.71
C VAL A 8 0.59 -6.57 5.23
N LEU A 9 0.56 -6.72 6.54
CA LEU A 9 -0.22 -7.72 7.25
C LEU A 9 -1.54 -7.10 7.74
N PHE A 10 -2.62 -7.87 7.65
CA PHE A 10 -3.94 -7.46 8.12
C PHE A 10 -4.41 -8.41 9.22
N GLU A 11 -4.43 -7.93 10.46
CA GLU A 11 -4.73 -8.77 11.62
C GLU A 11 -6.22 -9.20 11.67
N GLY A 12 -6.42 -10.50 11.89
CA GLY A 12 -7.75 -11.10 11.98
C GLY A 12 -8.47 -11.22 10.64
N GLU A 13 -7.75 -11.12 9.52
CA GLU A 13 -8.27 -11.38 8.17
C GLU A 13 -7.80 -12.74 7.63
N GLN A 14 -8.54 -13.28 6.66
CA GLN A 14 -8.23 -14.53 5.94
C GLN A 14 -8.24 -14.26 4.42
N HIS A 15 -8.56 -15.28 3.61
CA HIS A 15 -8.75 -15.08 2.17
C HIS A 15 -10.00 -14.24 1.89
N GLY A 16 -9.77 -12.98 1.49
CA GLY A 16 -10.80 -11.97 1.26
C GLY A 16 -11.07 -11.16 2.53
N PHE A 17 -10.67 -9.88 2.52
CA PHE A 17 -10.83 -8.98 3.65
C PHE A 17 -12.31 -8.65 3.90
N ARG A 18 -12.72 -8.62 5.16
CA ARG A 18 -14.11 -8.36 5.57
C ARG A 18 -14.28 -7.12 6.42
N LYS A 19 -13.29 -6.75 7.22
CA LYS A 19 -13.35 -5.52 8.00
C LYS A 19 -13.18 -4.32 7.06
N ALA A 20 -14.07 -3.33 7.20
CA ALA A 20 -14.10 -2.17 6.31
C ALA A 20 -12.78 -1.39 6.36
N GLU A 21 -12.19 -1.26 7.54
CA GLU A 21 -10.90 -0.62 7.76
C GLU A 21 -9.75 -1.32 7.00
N ASN A 22 -9.75 -2.66 6.94
CA ASN A 22 -8.72 -3.43 6.24
C ASN A 22 -8.89 -3.36 4.73
N ILE A 23 -10.12 -3.39 4.24
CA ILE A 23 -10.42 -3.19 2.80
C ILE A 23 -9.95 -1.80 2.36
N LYS A 24 -10.28 -0.75 3.14
CA LYS A 24 -9.80 0.60 2.85
C LYS A 24 -8.28 0.66 2.89
N ARG A 25 -7.65 0.14 3.95
CA ARG A 25 -6.18 0.15 4.09
C ARG A 25 -5.48 -0.61 2.97
N SER A 26 -6.04 -1.71 2.45
CA SER A 26 -5.46 -2.43 1.32
C SER A 26 -5.47 -1.61 0.03
N LEU A 27 -6.59 -0.93 -0.25
CA LEU A 27 -6.73 -0.06 -1.43
C LEU A 27 -5.81 1.18 -1.31
N ASP A 28 -5.79 1.82 -0.14
CA ASP A 28 -4.93 2.97 0.14
C ASP A 28 -3.44 2.60 -0.01
N THR A 29 -3.04 1.43 0.48
CA THR A 29 -1.67 0.93 0.36
C THR A 29 -1.27 0.69 -1.08
N GLU A 30 -2.15 0.06 -1.86
CA GLU A 30 -1.94 -0.18 -3.29
C GLU A 30 -1.82 1.15 -4.06
N LEU A 31 -2.73 2.09 -3.82
CA LEU A 31 -2.72 3.41 -4.44
C LEU A 31 -1.44 4.20 -4.08
N TYR A 32 -1.04 4.18 -2.80
CA TYR A 32 0.20 4.81 -2.36
C TYR A 32 1.41 4.19 -3.07
N PHE A 33 1.48 2.86 -3.14
CA PHE A 33 2.56 2.18 -3.85
C PHE A 33 2.64 2.62 -5.32
N TYR A 34 1.51 2.69 -6.02
CA TYR A 34 1.46 3.19 -7.40
C TYR A 34 1.90 4.65 -7.51
N SER A 35 1.49 5.53 -6.58
CA SER A 35 1.92 6.93 -6.59
C SER A 35 3.44 7.07 -6.52
N ARG A 36 4.09 6.22 -5.72
CA ARG A 36 5.54 6.24 -5.53
C ARG A 36 6.29 5.62 -6.70
N VAL A 37 5.76 4.54 -7.29
CA VAL A 37 6.40 3.84 -8.42
C VAL A 37 6.19 4.60 -9.73
N PHE A 38 5.03 5.21 -9.94
CA PHE A 38 4.70 5.94 -11.18
C PHE A 38 4.87 7.47 -11.07
N GLY A 39 5.13 7.99 -9.87
CA GLY A 39 5.51 9.39 -9.67
C GLY A 39 4.36 10.39 -9.86
N PHE A 40 3.16 10.09 -9.35
CA PHE A 40 2.03 11.00 -9.37
C PHE A 40 1.60 11.45 -7.97
N GLU A 41 0.94 12.59 -7.88
CA GLU A 41 0.40 13.11 -6.63
C GLU A 41 -0.96 12.49 -6.32
N LEU A 42 -1.16 12.13 -5.05
CA LEU A 42 -2.45 11.63 -4.58
C LEU A 42 -3.43 12.78 -4.40
N ALA A 43 -4.69 12.56 -4.78
CA ALA A 43 -5.76 13.53 -4.54
C ALA A 43 -6.06 13.70 -3.05
N ASP A 44 -6.07 12.59 -2.31
CA ASP A 44 -6.28 12.55 -0.87
C ASP A 44 -5.03 12.02 -0.17
N THR A 45 -4.82 12.47 1.08
CA THR A 45 -3.75 11.92 1.91
C THR A 45 -4.15 10.53 2.41
N VAL A 46 -3.28 9.55 2.17
CA VAL A 46 -3.41 8.19 2.71
C VAL A 46 -2.25 7.87 3.65
N GLU A 47 -2.43 6.89 4.52
CA GLU A 47 -1.36 6.43 5.40
C GLU A 47 -0.22 5.82 4.57
N PRO A 48 1.02 6.30 4.70
CA PRO A 48 2.14 5.76 3.95
C PRO A 48 2.37 4.27 4.19
N VAL A 49 2.96 3.59 3.21
CA VAL A 49 3.51 2.25 3.39
C VAL A 49 5.01 2.27 3.13
N GLU A 50 5.77 1.50 3.90
CA GLU A 50 7.18 1.29 3.65
C GLU A 50 7.38 0.50 2.35
N ILE A 51 8.14 1.07 1.42
CA ILE A 51 8.48 0.42 0.15
C ILE A 51 9.98 0.14 0.16
N ALA A 52 10.34 -1.12 0.40
CA ALA A 52 11.72 -1.56 0.34
C ALA A 52 12.22 -1.47 -1.10
N ASN A 53 13.49 -1.08 -1.26
CA ASN A 53 14.18 -0.90 -2.55
C ASN A 53 13.54 0.16 -3.48
N LEU A 54 12.76 1.11 -2.97
CA LEU A 54 12.31 2.24 -3.77
C LEU A 54 13.52 3.10 -4.19
N PRO A 55 13.73 3.36 -5.49
CA PRO A 55 14.79 4.27 -5.94
C PRO A 55 14.60 5.67 -5.36
N GLN A 56 15.70 6.33 -5.03
CA GLN A 56 15.70 7.74 -4.61
C GLN A 56 15.58 8.67 -5.83
#